data_AF-A0A6M3LNC9-F1
#
_entry.id   AF-A0A6M3LNC9-F1
#
_cell.length_a   1.000
_cell.length_b   1.000
_cell.length_c   1.000
_cell.angle_alpha   90.00
_cell.angle_beta   90.00
_cell.angle_gamma   90.00
#
_symmetry.space_group_name_H-M   'P 1'
#
loop_
_entity.id
_entity.type
_entity.pdbx_description
1 polymer ?
#
loop_
_entity_poly.entity_id
_entity_poly.type
_entity_poly.pdbx_seq_one_letter_code
_entity_poly.pdbx_strand_id
1 'polypeptide(L)' 'MKKSLRNWIKENRQEIDKGILRVCDNVKLNDGERRLWILNDEGLYNWARSEGVNI' A
#
# COMPACT_ATOMS: atom_id res chain seq x y z
N MET A 1 -16.75 7.72 8.47
CA MET A 1 -15.36 8.16 8.69
C MET A 1 -14.52 7.65 7.53
N LYS A 2 -13.67 8.48 6.91
CA LYS A 2 -12.73 8.00 5.87
C LYS A 2 -11.58 7.24 6.53
N LYS A 3 -11.16 6.12 5.92
CA LYS A 3 -10.04 5.31 6.41
C LYS A 3 -8.73 6.06 6.16
N SER A 4 -7.84 6.15 7.14
CA SER A 4 -6.52 6.75 6.92
C SER A 4 -5.64 5.76 6.15
N LEU A 5 -4.75 6.29 5.30
CA LEU A 5 -3.78 5.46 4.58
C LEU A 5 -2.91 4.61 5.53
N ARG A 6 -2.53 5.17 6.68
CA ARG A 6 -1.74 4.45 7.70
C ARG A 6 -2.48 3.23 8.24
N ASN A 7 -3.75 3.36 8.59
CA ASN A 7 -4.52 2.22 9.12
C ASN A 7 -4.76 1.18 8.03
N TRP A 8 -5.07 1.63 6.81
CA TRP A 8 -5.23 0.74 5.68
C TRP A 8 -3.96 -0.07 5.35
N ILE A 9 -2.77 0.56 5.40
CA ILE A 9 -1.48 -0.14 5.26
C ILE A 9 -1.30 -1.21 6.32
N LYS A 10 -1.63 -0.91 7.58
CA LYS A 10 -1.49 -1.88 8.69
C LYS A 10 -2.39 -3.10 8.48
N GLU A 11 -3.62 -2.87 8.04
CA GLU A 11 -4.60 -3.94 7.79
C GLU A 11 -4.24 -4.80 6.57
N ASN A 12 -3.61 -4.22 5.55
CA ASN A 12 -3.34 -4.89 4.27
C ASN A 12 -1.86 -5.20 4.03
N ARG A 13 -1.00 -5.11 5.06
CA ARG A 13 0.47 -5.16 4.88
C ARG A 13 0.93 -6.37 4.08
N GLN A 14 0.34 -7.53 4.33
CA GLN A 14 0.80 -8.79 3.73
C GLN A 14 0.50 -8.83 2.24
N GLU A 15 -0.66 -8.33 1.81
CA GLU A 15 -1.02 -8.30 0.39
C GLU A 15 -0.26 -7.21 -0.36
N ILE A 16 -0.05 -6.05 0.26
CA ILE A 16 0.82 -5.00 -0.28
C ILE A 16 2.25 -5.55 -0.45
N ASP A 17 2.79 -6.22 0.57
CA ASP A 17 4.13 -6.81 0.53
C ASP A 17 4.24 -7.86 -0.58
N LYS A 18 3.24 -8.75 -0.72
CA LYS A 18 3.21 -9.74 -1.82
C LYS A 18 3.21 -9.06 -3.19
N GLY A 19 2.44 -7.98 -3.37
CA GLY A 19 2.40 -7.22 -4.61
C GLY A 19 3.76 -6.62 -4.95
N ILE A 20 4.39 -5.95 -3.98
CA ILE A 20 5.69 -5.31 -4.16
C ILE A 20 6.80 -6.35 -4.39
N LEU A 21 6.83 -7.44 -3.62
CA LEU A 21 7.88 -8.46 -3.72
C LEU A 21 7.83 -9.28 -5.02
N ARG A 22 6.70 -9.27 -5.73
CA ARG A 22 6.61 -9.84 -7.08
C ARG A 22 7.38 -9.05 -8.14
N VAL A 23 7.56 -7.74 -7.92
CA VAL A 23 8.25 -6.83 -8.84
C VAL A 23 9.63 -6.39 -8.33
N CYS A 24 9.85 -6.43 -7.02
CA CYS A 24 11.10 -6.04 -6.37
C CYS A 24 11.37 -6.95 -5.17
N ASP A 25 12.18 -7.99 -5.35
CA ASP A 25 12.40 -9.07 -4.38
C ASP A 25 13.38 -8.74 -3.24
N ASN A 26 14.13 -7.64 -3.34
CA ASN A 26 15.21 -7.27 -2.41
C ASN A 26 14.97 -5.95 -1.66
N VAL A 27 13.71 -5.57 -1.44
CA VAL A 27 13.34 -4.34 -0.72
C VAL A 27 12.98 -4.61 0.75
N LYS A 28 13.47 -3.76 1.66
CA LYS A 28 13.06 -3.77 3.07
C LYS A 28 11.79 -2.96 3.28
N LEU A 29 10.66 -3.63 3.46
CA LEU A 29 9.35 -2.98 3.53
C LEU A 29 8.98 -2.49 4.93
N ASN A 30 9.07 -1.17 5.14
CA ASN A 30 8.45 -0.45 6.24
C ASN A 30 7.19 0.32 5.75
N ASP A 31 6.43 0.93 6.66
CA ASP A 31 5.18 1.63 6.30
C ASP A 31 5.41 2.86 5.40
N GLY A 32 6.58 3.49 5.49
CA GLY A 32 6.99 4.56 4.59
C GLY A 32 7.22 4.06 3.16
N GLU A 33 7.93 2.94 3.01
CA GLU A 33 8.13 2.29 1.71
C GLU A 33 6.80 1.86 1.10
N ARG A 34 5.92 1.20 1.88
CA ARG A 34 4.58 0.82 1.40
C ARG A 34 3.79 2.04 0.93
N ARG A 35 3.86 3.15 1.67
CA ARG A 35 3.22 4.41 1.27
C ARG A 35 3.78 4.92 -0.06
N LEU A 36 5.09 4.88 -0.27
CA LEU A 36 5.71 5.29 -1.54
C LEU A 36 5.23 4.42 -2.70
N TRP A 37 5.20 3.10 -2.53
CA TRP A 37 4.65 2.19 -3.53
C TRP A 37 3.19 2.50 -3.85
N ILE A 38 2.34 2.70 -2.84
CA ILE A 38 0.92 3.05 -3.04
C ILE A 38 0.76 4.37 -3.80
N LEU A 39 1.66 5.34 -3.62
CA LEU A 39 1.59 6.63 -4.32
C LEU A 39 2.13 6.60 -5.75
N ASN A 40 2.92 5.58 -6.12
CA ASN A 40 3.57 5.48 -7.43
C ASN A 40 3.01 4.35 -8.30
N ASP A 41 2.38 3.35 -7.70
CA ASP A 41 1.75 2.23 -8.40
C ASP A 41 0.25 2.49 -8.55
N GLU A 42 -0.23 2.58 -9.80
CA GLU A 42 -1.62 2.89 -10.12
C GLU A 42 -2.60 1.82 -9.57
N GLY A 43 -2.19 0.55 -9.55
CA GLY A 43 -3.01 -0.54 -9.03
C GLY A 43 -3.22 -0.43 -7.52
N LEU A 44 -2.15 -0.24 -6.76
CA LEU A 44 -2.21 -0.04 -5.31
C LEU A 44 -2.94 1.26 -4.96
N TYR A 45 -2.72 2.34 -5.72
CA TYR A 45 -3.42 3.60 -5.55
C TYR A 45 -4.93 3.43 -5.73
N ASN A 46 -5.35 2.84 -6.85
CA ASN A 46 -6.77 2.65 -7.18
C ASN A 46 -7.46 1.70 -6.20
N TRP A 47 -6.76 0.66 -5.74
CA TRP A 47 -7.29 -0.24 -4.72
C TRP A 47 -7.51 0.48 -3.38
N ALA A 48 -6.53 1.26 -2.91
CA ALA A 48 -6.71 2.05 -1.70
C ALA A 48 -7.86 3.07 -1.85
N ARG A 49 -8.00 3.72 -3.02
CA ARG A 49 -9.12 4.64 -3.30
C ARG A 49 -10.47 3.93 -3.31
N SER A 50 -10.58 2.73 -3.89
CA SER A 50 -11.83 1.97 -3.91
C SER A 50 -12.28 1.53 -2.52
N GLU A 51 -11.34 1.34 -1.60
CA GLU A 51 -11.57 1.03 -0.18
C GLU A 51 -11.95 2.27 0.67
N GLY A 52 -12.12 3.44 0.03
CA GLY A 52 -12.48 4.68 0.72
C GLY A 52 -11.35 5.30 1.55
N VAL A 53 -10.09 4.98 1.22
CA VAL A 53 -8.91 5.54 1.88
C VAL A 53 -8.71 7.00 1.47
N ASN A 54 -8.44 7.85 2.47
CA ASN A 54 -7.97 9.21 2.22
C ASN A 54 -6.45 9.16 1.99
N ILE A 55 -6.06 9.16 0.72
CA ILE A 55 -4.67 9.13 0.24
C ILE A 55 -4.11 10.55 0.17
#